data_AF-A0A7S0VK24-F1
#
_entry.id   AF-A0A7S0VK24-F1
#
_cell.length_a   1.000
_cell.length_b   1.000
_cell.length_c   1.000
_cell.angle_alpha   90.00
_cell.angle_beta   90.00
_cell.angle_gamma   90.00
#
_symmetry.space_group_name_H-M   'P 1'
#
loop_
_entity.id
_entity.type
_entity.pdbx_description
1 polymer ?
#
loop_
_entity_poly.entity_id
_entity_poly.type
_entity_poly.pdbx_seq_one_letter_code
_entity_poly.pdbx_strand_id
1 'polypeptide(L)'
;FFSDEDEDEDEDDAAGAVNQAVNQAVGARARRRRRAVWGKVMLILAIAWVCVSVSGAFWLAAPIAVGRRMLGALGLGVKQDVYAFAIGFYAAGLAWEALSSAAFHVASHGASSAIEAAAGWRKWLDKGLVGFTGLVALPLAAGLLVDLAFGVPWRVAHNQDMAPRPVLLWVLGVTALKVALRLVHSVSWLAPGARRALLGVQPANRQTDLAFVLQKFRGNLLPPILVLLLLPYGASFHAMPLLGVSEGACYAAWRTIFPLSAAVGIAWLFLTRAVTSVAQVHETIRDSMYLVGRKLHNIES
;
A
#
# COMPACT_ATOMS: atom_id res chain seq x y z
N PHE A 1 -45.15 -87.79 47.44
CA PHE A 1 -44.99 -86.37 47.82
C PHE A 1 -43.56 -85.93 47.51
N PHE A 2 -43.01 -86.28 46.34
CA PHE A 2 -41.57 -86.09 46.04
C PHE A 2 -41.32 -86.01 44.53
N SER A 3 -42.26 -85.41 43.78
CA SER A 3 -42.15 -85.30 42.31
C SER A 3 -42.39 -83.89 41.79
N ASP A 4 -42.67 -82.91 42.66
CA ASP A 4 -42.97 -81.53 42.25
C ASP A 4 -41.76 -80.58 42.47
N GLU A 5 -40.78 -80.92 43.33
CA GLU A 5 -39.63 -80.04 43.62
C GLU A 5 -38.57 -80.04 42.50
N ASP A 6 -38.42 -81.14 41.75
CA ASP A 6 -37.43 -81.24 40.67
C ASP A 6 -37.86 -80.47 39.41
N GLU A 7 -39.17 -80.32 39.16
CA GLU A 7 -39.68 -79.53 38.02
C GLU A 7 -39.52 -78.03 38.24
N ASP A 8 -39.62 -77.56 39.48
CA ASP A 8 -39.47 -76.14 39.84
C ASP A 8 -38.00 -75.66 39.73
N GLU A 9 -37.01 -76.49 40.11
CA GLU A 9 -35.57 -76.16 39.95
C GLU A 9 -35.15 -76.10 38.47
N ASP A 10 -35.64 -77.02 37.64
CA ASP A 10 -35.37 -77.04 36.20
C ASP A 10 -36.01 -75.83 35.48
N GLU A 11 -37.20 -75.37 35.93
CA GLU A 11 -37.83 -74.15 35.42
C GLU A 11 -37.06 -72.88 35.82
N ASP A 12 -36.54 -72.79 37.04
CA ASP A 12 -35.76 -71.66 37.52
C ASP A 12 -34.39 -71.55 36.82
N ASP A 13 -33.71 -72.68 36.59
CA ASP A 13 -32.46 -72.73 35.84
C ASP A 13 -32.66 -72.40 34.35
N ALA A 14 -33.76 -72.87 33.75
CA ALA A 14 -34.16 -72.49 32.40
C ALA A 14 -34.48 -70.98 32.32
N ALA A 15 -35.19 -70.43 33.30
CA ALA A 15 -35.50 -69.01 33.39
C ALA A 15 -34.23 -68.16 33.57
N GLY A 16 -33.25 -68.62 34.36
CA GLY A 16 -31.94 -68.01 34.53
C GLY A 16 -31.12 -67.97 33.22
N ALA A 17 -31.07 -69.10 32.50
CA ALA A 17 -30.39 -69.20 31.22
C ALA A 17 -31.03 -68.30 30.15
N VAL A 18 -32.37 -68.23 30.12
CA VAL A 18 -33.12 -67.32 29.23
C VAL A 18 -32.80 -65.87 29.55
N ASN A 19 -32.80 -65.48 30.83
CA ASN A 19 -32.45 -64.12 31.25
C ASN A 19 -31.00 -63.75 30.89
N GLN A 20 -30.05 -64.68 31.01
CA GLN A 20 -28.66 -64.46 30.62
C GLN A 20 -28.52 -64.29 29.10
N ALA A 21 -29.22 -65.11 28.30
CA ALA A 21 -29.24 -65.00 26.84
C ALA A 21 -29.87 -63.66 26.37
N VAL A 22 -30.96 -63.24 27.02
CA VAL A 22 -31.62 -61.95 26.76
C VAL A 22 -30.66 -60.79 27.09
N ASN A 23 -29.99 -60.82 28.23
CA ASN A 23 -29.03 -59.78 28.62
C ASN A 23 -27.82 -59.69 27.66
N GLN A 24 -27.31 -60.82 27.19
CA GLN A 24 -26.24 -60.85 26.18
C GLN A 24 -26.71 -60.31 24.82
N ALA A 25 -27.93 -60.65 24.39
CA ALA A 25 -28.53 -60.15 23.16
C ALA A 25 -28.78 -58.62 23.21
N VAL A 26 -29.29 -58.13 24.35
CA VAL A 26 -29.49 -56.69 24.61
C VAL A 26 -28.14 -55.95 24.61
N GLY A 27 -27.11 -56.51 25.28
CA GLY A 27 -25.76 -55.95 25.27
C GLY A 27 -25.12 -55.92 23.88
N ALA A 28 -25.30 -56.96 23.07
CA ALA A 28 -24.82 -57.02 21.69
C ALA A 28 -25.55 -56.02 20.77
N ARG A 29 -26.87 -55.84 20.94
CA ARG A 29 -27.65 -54.81 20.24
C ARG A 29 -27.23 -53.40 20.65
N ALA A 30 -26.99 -53.15 21.94
CA ALA A 30 -26.49 -51.86 22.44
C ALA A 30 -25.08 -51.54 21.90
N ARG A 31 -24.17 -52.52 21.84
CA ARG A 31 -22.84 -52.37 21.21
C ARG A 31 -22.93 -52.12 19.70
N ARG A 32 -23.84 -52.78 18.98
CA ARG A 32 -24.08 -52.53 17.54
C ARG A 32 -24.66 -51.13 17.31
N ARG A 33 -25.65 -50.72 18.10
CA ARG A 33 -26.24 -49.37 18.04
C ARG A 33 -25.21 -48.29 18.35
N ARG A 34 -24.38 -48.47 19.40
CA ARG A 34 -23.26 -47.58 19.70
C ARG A 34 -22.29 -47.49 18.51
N ARG A 35 -21.80 -48.62 17.98
CA ARG A 35 -20.90 -48.62 16.80
C ARG A 35 -21.51 -47.93 15.58
N ALA A 36 -22.80 -48.14 15.32
CA ALA A 36 -23.50 -47.48 14.22
C ALA A 36 -23.66 -45.96 14.45
N VAL A 37 -23.93 -45.52 15.69
CA VAL A 37 -23.98 -44.09 16.04
C VAL A 37 -22.59 -43.47 15.92
N TRP A 38 -21.55 -44.12 16.44
CA TRP A 38 -20.16 -43.67 16.29
C TRP A 38 -19.75 -43.58 14.82
N GLY A 39 -20.12 -44.55 13.98
CA GLY A 39 -19.89 -44.50 12.54
C GLY A 39 -20.58 -43.32 11.86
N LYS A 40 -21.84 -43.04 12.22
CA LYS A 40 -22.58 -41.86 11.71
C LYS A 40 -21.94 -40.54 12.17
N VAL A 41 -21.51 -40.46 13.43
CA VAL A 41 -20.84 -39.26 13.98
C VAL A 41 -19.50 -39.03 13.27
N MET A 42 -18.70 -40.07 13.07
CA MET A 42 -17.43 -39.97 12.32
C MET A 42 -17.66 -39.59 10.85
N LEU A 43 -18.73 -40.11 10.22
CA LEU A 43 -19.11 -39.73 8.85
C LEU A 43 -19.50 -38.24 8.77
N ILE A 44 -20.34 -37.76 9.70
CA ILE A 44 -20.73 -36.34 9.75
C ILE A 44 -19.50 -35.46 9.99
N LEU A 45 -18.58 -35.86 10.87
CA LEU A 45 -17.35 -35.14 11.14
C LEU A 45 -16.43 -35.08 9.92
N ALA A 46 -16.30 -36.20 9.20
CA ALA A 46 -15.51 -36.27 7.96
C ALA A 46 -16.12 -35.38 6.86
N ILE A 47 -17.43 -35.42 6.69
CA ILE A 47 -18.13 -34.55 5.74
C ILE A 47 -17.95 -33.08 6.12
N ALA A 48 -18.13 -32.73 7.40
CA ALA A 48 -17.93 -31.38 7.89
C ALA A 48 -16.49 -30.89 7.65
N TRP A 49 -15.49 -31.74 7.94
CA TRP A 49 -14.09 -31.43 7.68
C TRP A 49 -13.80 -31.19 6.20
N VAL A 50 -14.33 -32.03 5.31
CA VAL A 50 -14.19 -31.87 3.86
C VAL A 50 -14.86 -30.58 3.40
N CYS A 51 -16.07 -30.28 3.86
CA CYS A 51 -16.77 -29.03 3.53
C CYS A 51 -15.97 -27.80 3.97
N VAL A 52 -15.46 -27.78 5.21
CA VAL A 52 -14.62 -26.68 5.72
C VAL A 52 -13.35 -26.54 4.89
N SER A 53 -12.69 -27.66 4.55
CA SER A 53 -11.46 -27.66 3.77
C SER A 53 -11.67 -27.16 2.35
N VAL A 54 -12.71 -27.65 1.67
CA VAL A 54 -13.07 -27.23 0.30
C VAL A 54 -13.50 -25.77 0.28
N SER A 55 -14.28 -25.34 1.27
CA SER A 55 -14.69 -23.94 1.39
C SER A 55 -13.47 -23.04 1.61
N GLY A 56 -12.58 -23.39 2.54
CA GLY A 56 -11.34 -22.64 2.78
C GLY A 56 -10.46 -22.58 1.53
N ALA A 57 -10.29 -23.70 0.82
CA ALA A 57 -9.54 -23.75 -0.42
C ALA A 57 -10.17 -22.86 -1.50
N PHE A 58 -11.50 -22.84 -1.63
CA PHE A 58 -12.20 -21.99 -2.58
C PHE A 58 -12.00 -20.50 -2.27
N TRP A 59 -12.16 -20.09 -1.00
CA TRP A 59 -11.99 -18.72 -0.56
C TRP A 59 -10.54 -18.21 -0.71
N LEU A 60 -9.56 -19.09 -0.70
CA LEU A 60 -8.16 -18.75 -0.99
C LEU A 60 -7.84 -18.76 -2.50
N ALA A 61 -8.31 -19.78 -3.22
CA ALA A 61 -7.98 -19.98 -4.63
C ALA A 61 -8.68 -19.00 -5.57
N ALA A 62 -9.93 -18.62 -5.28
CA ALA A 62 -10.69 -17.70 -6.13
C ALA A 62 -10.02 -16.30 -6.23
N PRO A 63 -9.63 -15.64 -5.12
CA PRO A 63 -8.85 -14.40 -5.19
C PRO A 63 -7.51 -14.57 -5.91
N ILE A 64 -6.77 -15.65 -5.69
CA ILE A 64 -5.49 -15.89 -6.38
C ILE A 64 -5.68 -15.98 -7.89
N ALA A 65 -6.69 -16.71 -8.36
CA ALA A 65 -6.98 -16.85 -9.78
C ALA A 65 -7.34 -15.51 -10.44
N VAL A 66 -8.19 -14.71 -9.78
CA VAL A 66 -8.54 -13.36 -10.23
C VAL A 66 -7.31 -12.46 -10.27
N GLY A 67 -6.53 -12.41 -9.19
CA GLY A 67 -5.33 -11.58 -9.11
C GLY A 67 -4.26 -11.96 -10.13
N ARG A 68 -4.05 -13.25 -10.38
CA ARG A 68 -3.13 -13.72 -11.44
C ARG A 68 -3.56 -13.28 -12.83
N ARG A 69 -4.86 -13.34 -13.13
CA ARG A 69 -5.39 -12.85 -14.42
C ARG A 69 -5.20 -11.34 -14.57
N MET A 70 -5.47 -10.56 -13.52
CA MET A 70 -5.28 -9.12 -13.52
C MET A 70 -3.80 -8.73 -13.70
N LEU A 71 -2.89 -9.37 -12.94
CA LEU A 71 -1.45 -9.15 -13.06
C LEU A 71 -0.91 -9.58 -14.42
N GLY A 72 -1.40 -10.71 -14.96
CA GLY A 72 -1.08 -11.18 -16.30
C GLY A 72 -1.50 -10.18 -17.39
N ALA A 73 -2.69 -9.60 -17.28
CA ALA A 73 -3.15 -8.55 -18.21
C ALA A 73 -2.28 -7.29 -18.17
N LEU A 74 -1.62 -7.00 -17.04
CA LEU A 74 -0.68 -5.89 -16.88
C LEU A 74 0.75 -6.24 -17.34
N GLY A 75 0.99 -7.47 -17.82
CA GLY A 75 2.33 -7.94 -18.19
C GLY A 75 3.27 -8.16 -17.00
N LEU A 76 2.75 -8.08 -15.78
CA LEU A 76 3.50 -8.27 -14.54
C LEU A 76 3.44 -9.75 -14.16
N GLY A 77 4.34 -10.55 -14.71
CA GLY A 77 4.48 -11.97 -14.36
C GLY A 77 4.64 -12.16 -12.85
N VAL A 78 3.74 -12.95 -12.24
CA VAL A 78 3.69 -13.10 -10.78
C VAL A 78 4.76 -14.08 -10.31
N LYS A 79 5.74 -13.61 -9.53
CA LYS A 79 6.70 -14.48 -8.82
C LYS A 79 6.22 -14.92 -7.42
N GLN A 80 5.24 -14.23 -6.83
CA GLN A 80 4.75 -14.50 -5.47
C GLN A 80 3.22 -14.51 -5.40
N ASP A 81 2.64 -15.65 -5.02
CA ASP A 81 1.19 -15.85 -4.95
C ASP A 81 0.49 -14.97 -3.90
N VAL A 82 1.23 -14.50 -2.87
CA VAL A 82 0.72 -13.58 -1.85
C VAL A 82 0.24 -12.26 -2.49
N TYR A 83 0.95 -11.74 -3.49
CA TYR A 83 0.55 -10.50 -4.16
C TYR A 83 -0.67 -10.72 -5.06
N ALA A 84 -0.76 -11.87 -5.73
CA ALA A 84 -1.94 -12.22 -6.50
C ALA A 84 -3.18 -12.38 -5.60
N PHE A 85 -3.04 -13.06 -4.45
CA PHE A 85 -4.11 -13.17 -3.47
C PHE A 85 -4.59 -11.79 -3.01
N ALA A 86 -3.66 -10.91 -2.60
CA ALA A 86 -4.01 -9.58 -2.11
C ALA A 86 -4.78 -8.77 -3.16
N ILE A 87 -4.27 -8.69 -4.40
CA ILE A 87 -4.91 -7.94 -5.49
C ILE A 87 -6.29 -8.50 -5.81
N GLY A 88 -6.42 -9.82 -5.94
CA GLY A 88 -7.71 -10.43 -6.23
C GLY A 88 -8.72 -10.28 -5.08
N PHE A 89 -8.26 -10.33 -3.83
CA PHE A 89 -9.12 -10.15 -2.66
C PHE A 89 -9.65 -8.71 -2.56
N TYR A 90 -8.79 -7.71 -2.78
CA TYR A 90 -9.23 -6.32 -2.85
C TYR A 90 -10.17 -6.07 -4.03
N ALA A 91 -9.90 -6.65 -5.21
CA ALA A 91 -10.78 -6.53 -6.36
C ALA A 91 -12.17 -7.14 -6.10
N ALA A 92 -12.22 -8.31 -5.45
CA ALA A 92 -13.48 -8.95 -5.05
C ALA A 92 -14.25 -8.12 -4.02
N GLY A 93 -13.56 -7.55 -3.02
CA GLY A 93 -14.16 -6.65 -2.03
C GLY A 93 -14.74 -5.39 -2.68
N LEU A 94 -14.00 -4.75 -3.57
CA LEU A 94 -14.49 -3.58 -4.33
C LEU A 94 -15.68 -3.93 -5.23
N ALA A 95 -15.66 -5.09 -5.88
CA ALA A 95 -16.79 -5.56 -6.68
C ALA A 95 -18.03 -5.81 -5.81
N TRP A 96 -17.85 -6.36 -4.62
CA TRP A 96 -18.94 -6.59 -3.67
C TRP A 96 -19.53 -5.26 -3.16
N GLU A 97 -18.68 -4.30 -2.79
CA GLU A 97 -19.12 -2.96 -2.39
C GLU A 97 -19.83 -2.23 -3.55
N ALA A 98 -19.33 -2.36 -4.78
CA ALA A 98 -19.95 -1.78 -5.96
C ALA A 98 -21.32 -2.40 -6.24
N LEU A 99 -21.41 -3.73 -6.18
CA LEU A 99 -22.66 -4.45 -6.44
C LEU A 99 -23.70 -4.20 -5.35
N SER A 100 -23.30 -4.20 -4.08
CA SER A 100 -24.19 -3.92 -2.95
C SER A 100 -24.67 -2.47 -2.93
N SER A 101 -23.78 -1.51 -3.24
CA SER A 101 -24.14 -0.10 -3.41
C SER A 101 -25.10 0.08 -4.60
N ALA A 102 -24.83 -0.56 -5.73
CA ALA A 102 -25.72 -0.51 -6.89
C ALA A 102 -27.09 -1.14 -6.61
N ALA A 103 -27.13 -2.31 -5.96
CA ALA A 103 -28.36 -2.99 -5.59
C ALA A 103 -29.22 -2.15 -4.63
N PHE A 104 -28.59 -1.53 -3.63
CA PHE A 104 -29.27 -0.63 -2.68
C PHE A 104 -29.85 0.61 -3.38
N HIS A 105 -29.09 1.23 -4.29
CA HIS A 105 -29.54 2.44 -5.00
C HIS A 105 -30.66 2.14 -6.01
N VAL A 106 -30.54 1.04 -6.76
CA VAL A 106 -31.58 0.61 -7.70
C VAL A 106 -32.88 0.25 -6.98
N ALA A 107 -32.80 -0.40 -5.82
CA ALA A 107 -33.97 -0.76 -5.01
C ALA A 107 -34.69 0.44 -4.38
N SER A 108 -34.01 1.57 -4.17
CA SER A 108 -34.54 2.69 -3.39
C SER A 108 -34.89 3.95 -4.21
N HIS A 109 -34.19 4.26 -5.30
CA HIS A 109 -34.28 5.58 -5.96
C HIS A 109 -34.36 5.57 -7.51
N GLY A 110 -34.46 4.39 -8.15
CA GLY A 110 -34.61 4.27 -9.61
C GLY A 110 -33.32 4.53 -10.43
N ALA A 111 -33.35 4.31 -11.75
CA ALA A 111 -32.16 4.27 -12.61
C ALA A 111 -31.36 5.59 -12.71
N SER A 112 -32.00 6.74 -12.52
CA SER A 112 -31.33 8.05 -12.48
C SER A 112 -30.38 8.20 -11.29
N SER A 113 -30.68 7.53 -10.16
CA SER A 113 -29.81 7.53 -8.97
C SER A 113 -28.52 6.72 -9.14
N ALA A 114 -28.45 5.84 -10.15
CA ALA A 114 -27.24 5.07 -10.45
C ALA A 114 -26.10 5.97 -10.99
N ILE A 115 -26.44 7.06 -11.66
CA ILE A 115 -25.47 8.06 -12.15
C ILE A 115 -24.86 8.84 -10.97
N GLU A 116 -25.68 9.20 -9.98
CA GLU A 116 -25.19 9.84 -8.75
C GLU A 116 -24.32 8.89 -7.91
N ALA A 117 -24.68 7.59 -7.86
CA ALA A 117 -23.85 6.56 -7.27
C ALA A 117 -22.48 6.47 -7.96
N ALA A 118 -22.45 6.42 -9.30
CA ALA A 118 -21.21 6.41 -10.09
C ALA A 118 -20.35 7.66 -9.83
N ALA A 119 -20.96 8.83 -9.66
CA ALA A 119 -20.25 10.05 -9.29
C ALA A 119 -19.66 9.98 -7.87
N GLY A 120 -20.33 9.32 -6.93
CA GLY A 120 -19.81 9.02 -5.58
C GLY A 120 -18.57 8.11 -5.63
N TRP A 121 -18.64 7.02 -6.42
CA TRP A 121 -17.53 6.11 -6.65
C TRP A 121 -16.32 6.80 -7.26
N ARG A 122 -16.54 7.70 -8.23
CA ARG A 122 -15.48 8.52 -8.82
C ARG A 122 -14.75 9.36 -7.77
N LYS A 123 -15.47 10.00 -6.84
CA LYS A 123 -14.85 10.78 -5.75
C LYS A 123 -14.00 9.89 -4.83
N TRP A 124 -14.46 8.67 -4.54
CA TRP A 124 -13.71 7.72 -3.72
C TRP A 124 -12.44 7.24 -4.43
N LEU A 125 -12.52 6.92 -5.72
CA LEU A 125 -11.36 6.58 -6.56
C LEU A 125 -10.35 7.73 -6.63
N ASP A 126 -10.80 8.96 -6.82
CA ASP A 126 -9.91 10.13 -6.85
C ASP A 126 -9.20 10.32 -5.50
N LYS A 127 -9.91 10.16 -4.37
CA LYS A 127 -9.31 10.17 -3.03
C LYS A 127 -8.32 9.04 -2.82
N GLY A 128 -8.65 7.83 -3.27
CA GLY A 128 -7.76 6.67 -3.23
C GLY A 128 -6.48 6.89 -4.03
N LEU A 129 -6.60 7.48 -5.23
CA LEU A 129 -5.45 7.83 -6.08
C LEU A 129 -4.59 8.92 -5.45
N VAL A 130 -5.20 9.95 -4.85
CA VAL A 130 -4.48 10.97 -4.07
C VAL A 130 -3.72 10.31 -2.92
N GLY A 131 -4.38 9.43 -2.17
CA GLY A 131 -3.79 8.62 -1.10
C GLY A 131 -2.58 7.83 -1.58
N PHE A 132 -2.75 6.98 -2.59
CA PHE A 132 -1.71 6.15 -3.15
C PHE A 132 -0.52 6.97 -3.68
N THR A 133 -0.80 8.01 -4.46
CA THR A 133 0.27 8.85 -5.03
C THR A 133 1.06 9.59 -3.95
N GLY A 134 0.41 10.08 -2.90
CA GLY A 134 1.11 10.81 -1.84
C GLY A 134 1.75 9.95 -0.75
N LEU A 135 1.17 8.79 -0.41
CA LEU A 135 1.67 7.90 0.65
C LEU A 135 2.61 6.81 0.15
N VAL A 136 2.50 6.40 -1.12
CA VAL A 136 3.29 5.29 -1.69
C VAL A 136 4.21 5.81 -2.78
N ALA A 137 3.65 6.38 -3.85
CA ALA A 137 4.45 6.75 -5.02
C ALA A 137 5.45 7.88 -4.73
N LEU A 138 5.02 8.93 -4.02
CA LEU A 138 5.86 10.07 -3.70
C LEU A 138 7.04 9.68 -2.79
N PRO A 139 6.85 8.94 -1.67
CA PRO A 139 7.98 8.43 -0.91
C PRO A 139 8.87 7.49 -1.71
N LEU A 140 8.31 6.55 -2.49
CA LEU A 140 9.14 5.66 -3.30
C LEU A 140 10.02 6.43 -4.30
N ALA A 141 9.47 7.43 -4.99
CA ALA A 141 10.22 8.27 -5.91
C ALA A 141 11.31 9.08 -5.19
N ALA A 142 10.98 9.67 -4.03
CA ALA A 142 11.96 10.40 -3.21
C ALA A 142 13.09 9.49 -2.71
N GLY A 143 12.74 8.29 -2.22
CA GLY A 143 13.70 7.32 -1.72
C GLY A 143 14.59 6.75 -2.81
N LEU A 144 14.01 6.47 -3.99
CA LEU A 144 14.77 6.07 -5.17
C LEU A 144 15.77 7.15 -5.56
N LEU A 145 15.36 8.41 -5.62
CA LEU A 145 16.25 9.52 -5.91
C LEU A 145 17.42 9.61 -4.91
N VAL A 146 17.16 9.48 -3.61
CA VAL A 146 18.21 9.49 -2.58
C VAL A 146 19.14 8.29 -2.71
N ASP A 147 18.61 7.10 -2.98
CA ASP A 147 19.41 5.90 -3.18
C ASP A 147 20.29 6.01 -4.43
N LEU A 148 19.78 6.58 -5.52
CA LEU A 148 20.57 6.81 -6.73
C LEU A 148 21.62 7.91 -6.56
N ALA A 149 21.29 8.99 -5.85
CA ALA A 149 22.21 10.11 -5.64
C ALA A 149 23.33 9.78 -4.64
N PHE A 150 23.04 9.03 -3.58
CA PHE A 150 23.99 8.79 -2.47
C PHE A 150 24.30 7.30 -2.24
N GLY A 151 23.28 6.44 -2.35
CA GLY A 151 23.43 5.00 -2.12
C GLY A 151 24.30 4.32 -3.18
N VAL A 152 24.02 4.55 -4.47
CA VAL A 152 24.73 3.93 -5.60
C VAL A 152 26.21 4.31 -5.66
N PRO A 153 26.62 5.58 -5.44
CA PRO A 153 28.04 5.95 -5.41
C PRO A 153 28.79 5.33 -4.22
N TRP A 154 28.16 5.23 -3.05
CA TRP A 154 28.81 4.74 -1.82
C TRP A 154 28.90 3.21 -1.76
N ARG A 155 28.06 2.49 -2.50
CA ARG A 155 28.05 1.01 -2.49
C ARG A 155 29.28 0.46 -3.22
N VAL A 156 30.10 -0.28 -2.48
CA VAL A 156 31.46 -0.75 -2.84
C VAL A 156 31.48 -1.93 -3.84
N ALA A 157 30.38 -2.65 -4.09
CA ALA A 157 30.41 -3.87 -4.91
C ALA A 157 29.87 -3.70 -6.34
N HIS A 158 30.71 -3.99 -7.34
CA HIS A 158 30.40 -3.99 -8.78
C HIS A 158 29.57 -5.20 -9.26
N ASN A 159 29.31 -6.19 -8.40
CA ASN A 159 28.90 -7.54 -8.87
C ASN A 159 27.79 -8.21 -8.05
N GLN A 160 26.99 -7.44 -7.30
CA GLN A 160 25.82 -7.99 -6.63
C GLN A 160 24.55 -7.35 -7.19
N ASP A 161 23.75 -8.17 -7.87
CA ASP A 161 22.40 -7.83 -8.33
C ASP A 161 21.53 -7.47 -7.13
N MET A 162 21.50 -6.18 -6.82
CA MET A 162 20.76 -5.66 -5.69
C MET A 162 19.41 -5.18 -6.20
N ALA A 163 18.45 -6.10 -6.31
CA ALA A 163 17.07 -5.72 -6.58
C ALA A 163 16.65 -4.62 -5.57
N PRO A 164 16.09 -3.50 -6.03
CA PRO A 164 15.67 -2.42 -5.14
C PRO A 164 14.67 -2.98 -4.14
N ARG A 165 14.99 -2.89 -2.84
CA ARG A 165 14.07 -3.32 -1.77
C ARG A 165 12.99 -2.24 -1.62
N PRO A 166 11.74 -2.48 -2.05
CA PRO A 166 10.73 -1.42 -2.16
C PRO A 166 10.40 -0.82 -0.79
N VAL A 167 10.35 -1.64 0.26
CA VAL A 167 10.11 -1.17 1.63
C VAL A 167 11.23 -0.25 2.12
N LEU A 168 12.49 -0.58 1.81
CA LEU A 168 13.62 0.25 2.21
C LEU A 168 13.60 1.59 1.48
N LEU A 169 13.36 1.57 0.17
CA LEU A 169 13.21 2.81 -0.62
C LEU A 169 12.06 3.65 -0.09
N TRP A 170 10.94 3.03 0.27
CA TRP A 170 9.81 3.73 0.85
C TRP A 170 10.17 4.41 2.17
N VAL A 171 10.81 3.70 3.12
CA VAL A 171 11.25 4.26 4.40
C VAL A 171 12.25 5.40 4.18
N LEU A 172 13.26 5.19 3.31
CA LEU A 172 14.24 6.21 2.95
C LEU A 172 13.55 7.46 2.40
N GLY A 173 12.57 7.28 1.52
CA GLY A 173 11.76 8.36 0.97
C GLY A 173 10.95 9.12 1.99
N VAL A 174 10.26 8.44 2.89
CA VAL A 174 9.50 9.08 3.99
C VAL A 174 10.43 9.91 4.87
N THR A 175 11.61 9.38 5.21
CA THR A 175 12.59 10.11 6.02
C THR A 175 13.14 11.34 5.29
N ALA A 176 13.49 11.21 4.01
CA ALA A 176 13.96 12.31 3.18
C ALA A 176 12.90 13.41 3.04
N LEU A 177 11.64 13.04 2.77
CA LEU A 177 10.54 13.98 2.67
C LEU A 177 10.31 14.71 4.01
N LYS A 178 10.36 13.99 5.14
CA LYS A 178 10.24 14.59 6.48
C LYS A 178 11.34 15.62 6.76
N VAL A 179 12.59 15.31 6.40
CA VAL A 179 13.71 16.26 6.51
C VAL A 179 13.49 17.46 5.58
N ALA A 180 13.09 17.23 4.33
CA ALA A 180 12.78 18.30 3.39
C ALA A 180 11.67 19.23 3.90
N LEU A 181 10.58 18.69 4.46
CA LEU A 181 9.52 19.49 5.09
C LEU A 181 10.06 20.35 6.25
N ARG A 182 10.89 19.77 7.12
CA ARG A 182 11.52 20.51 8.23
C ARG A 182 12.43 21.63 7.71
N LEU A 183 13.19 21.39 6.65
CA LEU A 183 14.03 22.38 6.00
C LEU A 183 13.20 23.50 5.36
N VAL A 184 12.14 23.19 4.62
CA VAL A 184 11.24 24.19 4.01
C VAL A 184 10.54 25.03 5.09
N HIS A 185 10.21 24.43 6.23
CA HIS A 185 9.63 25.15 7.37
C HIS A 185 10.64 26.10 8.02
N SER A 186 11.85 25.62 8.29
CA SER A 186 12.88 26.36 9.03
C SER A 186 13.58 27.42 8.16
N VAL A 187 13.78 27.12 6.88
CA VAL A 187 14.49 27.95 5.92
C VAL A 187 13.47 28.59 4.99
N SER A 188 13.01 29.78 5.35
CA SER A 188 11.92 30.49 4.66
C SER A 188 12.20 30.75 3.18
N TRP A 189 13.48 30.85 2.82
CA TRP A 189 13.91 31.12 1.47
C TRP A 189 13.94 29.83 0.61
N LEU A 190 14.29 28.66 1.14
CA LEU A 190 14.61 27.46 0.34
C LEU A 190 13.56 27.10 -0.72
N ALA A 191 12.29 27.14 -0.35
CA ALA A 191 11.19 26.91 -1.28
C ALA A 191 9.97 27.77 -0.89
N PRO A 192 9.88 29.04 -1.35
CA PRO A 192 8.84 29.95 -0.90
C PRO A 192 7.44 29.51 -1.38
N GLY A 193 7.36 28.84 -2.54
CA GLY A 193 6.12 28.22 -3.03
C GLY A 193 5.66 27.03 -2.17
N ALA A 194 6.57 26.10 -1.86
CA ALA A 194 6.27 24.97 -0.99
C ALA A 194 5.97 25.42 0.45
N ARG A 195 6.66 26.44 0.96
CA ARG A 195 6.37 27.05 2.26
C ARG A 195 5.00 27.73 2.27
N ARG A 196 4.64 28.50 1.24
CA ARG A 196 3.27 29.06 1.11
C ARG A 196 2.22 27.96 1.04
N ALA A 197 2.53 26.83 0.40
CA ALA A 197 1.65 25.68 0.37
C ALA A 197 1.47 25.04 1.76
N LEU A 198 2.57 24.86 2.51
CA LEU A 198 2.63 24.37 3.89
C LEU A 198 1.93 25.31 4.89
N LEU A 199 2.21 26.61 4.82
CA LEU A 199 1.62 27.63 5.68
C LEU A 199 0.15 27.86 5.34
N GLY A 200 -0.22 27.82 4.06
CA GLY A 200 -1.62 27.87 3.61
C GLY A 200 -2.40 26.58 3.87
N VAL A 201 -1.80 25.60 4.56
CA VAL A 201 -2.46 24.41 5.11
C VAL A 201 -2.53 24.50 6.64
N GLN A 202 -1.96 25.54 7.27
CA GLN A 202 -2.14 25.78 8.70
C GLN A 202 -3.64 25.99 8.98
N PRO A 203 -4.18 25.31 10.00
CA PRO A 203 -5.62 25.18 10.18
C PRO A 203 -6.19 26.49 10.72
N ALA A 204 -6.69 27.35 9.85
CA ALA A 204 -7.67 28.36 10.24
C ALA A 204 -9.01 27.69 10.63
N ASN A 205 -9.27 26.46 10.17
CA ASN A 205 -10.45 25.68 10.53
C ASN A 205 -10.12 24.18 10.65
N ARG A 206 -10.62 23.53 11.70
CA ARG A 206 -10.11 22.28 12.30
C ARG A 206 -10.54 20.99 11.59
N GLN A 207 -10.91 21.07 10.31
CA GLN A 207 -11.27 19.93 9.44
C GLN A 207 -10.50 20.01 8.12
N THR A 208 -9.19 19.80 8.18
CA THR A 208 -8.37 19.71 6.96
C THR A 208 -8.49 18.30 6.40
N ASP A 209 -9.13 18.15 5.25
CA ASP A 209 -9.19 16.87 4.53
C ASP A 209 -7.76 16.41 4.20
N LEU A 210 -7.38 15.21 4.67
CA LEU A 210 -6.08 14.62 4.39
C LEU A 210 -5.81 14.57 2.87
N ALA A 211 -6.86 14.33 2.06
CA ALA A 211 -6.74 14.31 0.62
C ALA A 211 -6.33 15.69 0.06
N PHE A 212 -6.88 16.78 0.61
CA PHE A 212 -6.51 18.14 0.21
C PHE A 212 -5.04 18.44 0.54
N VAL A 213 -4.61 18.08 1.75
CA VAL A 213 -3.22 18.25 2.18
C VAL A 213 -2.29 17.46 1.26
N LEU A 214 -2.59 16.19 1.04
CA LEU A 214 -1.78 15.29 0.22
C LEU A 214 -1.74 15.71 -1.26
N GLN A 215 -2.84 16.22 -1.79
CA GLN A 215 -2.90 16.79 -3.14
C GLN A 215 -2.02 18.03 -3.28
N LYS A 216 -1.98 18.89 -2.26
CA LYS A 216 -1.13 20.08 -2.26
C LYS A 216 0.35 19.72 -2.11
N PHE A 217 0.66 18.72 -1.30
CA PHE A 217 2.03 18.19 -1.17
C PHE A 217 2.50 17.52 -2.47
N ARG A 218 1.71 16.62 -3.06
CA ARG A 218 2.09 15.95 -4.32
C ARG A 218 2.28 16.97 -5.44
N GLY A 219 1.40 17.97 -5.56
CA GLY A 219 1.48 18.97 -6.64
C GLY A 219 2.75 19.81 -6.60
N ASN A 220 3.31 20.04 -5.42
CA ASN A 220 4.52 20.84 -5.25
C ASN A 220 5.82 20.01 -5.21
N LEU A 221 5.77 18.80 -4.63
CA LEU A 221 6.98 17.99 -4.40
C LEU A 221 7.21 16.94 -5.48
N LEU A 222 6.16 16.38 -6.09
CA LEU A 222 6.32 15.32 -7.08
C LEU A 222 7.00 15.82 -8.37
N PRO A 223 6.63 16.97 -8.98
CA PRO A 223 7.26 17.43 -10.22
C PRO A 223 8.79 17.59 -10.13
N PRO A 224 9.37 18.28 -9.13
CA PRO A 224 10.83 18.43 -9.08
C PRO A 224 11.55 17.10 -8.83
N ILE A 225 10.96 16.19 -8.05
CA ILE A 225 11.53 14.84 -7.84
C ILE A 225 11.53 14.06 -9.16
N LEU A 226 10.43 14.10 -9.91
CA LEU A 226 10.35 13.42 -11.21
C LEU A 226 11.32 14.02 -12.23
N VAL A 227 11.46 15.33 -12.29
CA VAL A 227 12.46 15.98 -13.17
C VAL A 227 13.87 15.53 -12.82
N LEU A 228 14.21 15.50 -11.53
CA LEU A 228 15.54 15.10 -11.07
C LEU A 228 15.81 13.60 -11.26
N LEU A 229 14.76 12.78 -11.40
CA LEU A 229 14.87 11.35 -11.70
C LEU A 229 14.94 11.08 -13.22
N LEU A 230 14.06 11.71 -13.99
CA LEU A 230 13.88 11.45 -15.43
C LEU A 230 14.97 12.09 -16.29
N LEU A 231 15.42 13.30 -15.94
CA LEU A 231 16.44 14.02 -16.71
C LEU A 231 17.79 13.26 -16.77
N PRO A 232 18.40 12.84 -15.64
CA PRO A 232 19.62 12.04 -15.67
C PRO A 232 19.41 10.63 -16.24
N TYR A 233 18.23 10.04 -16.05
CA TYR A 233 17.89 8.75 -16.63
C TYR A 233 17.87 8.83 -18.17
N GLY A 234 17.19 9.82 -18.74
CA GLY A 234 17.15 10.04 -20.18
C GLY A 234 18.52 10.37 -20.76
N ALA A 235 19.31 11.20 -20.05
CA ALA A 235 20.68 11.52 -20.48
C ALA A 235 21.61 10.30 -20.50
N SER A 236 21.53 9.43 -19.48
CA SER A 236 22.40 8.24 -19.41
C SER A 236 22.02 7.14 -20.39
N PHE A 237 20.73 6.81 -20.53
CA PHE A 237 20.29 5.67 -21.36
C PHE A 237 19.99 6.02 -22.82
N HIS A 238 19.61 7.25 -23.12
CA HIS A 238 19.29 7.65 -24.50
C HIS A 238 20.38 8.50 -25.13
N ALA A 239 20.95 9.48 -24.42
CA ALA A 239 21.94 10.36 -25.04
C ALA A 239 23.33 9.71 -25.18
N MET A 240 23.80 8.94 -24.19
CA MET A 240 25.15 8.37 -24.24
C MET A 240 25.37 7.31 -25.33
N PRO A 241 24.44 6.37 -25.58
CA PRO A 241 24.61 5.40 -26.67
C PRO A 241 24.58 6.06 -28.05
N LEU A 242 23.77 7.11 -28.22
CA LEU A 242 23.72 7.89 -29.48
C LEU A 242 25.03 8.65 -29.75
N LEU A 243 25.83 8.93 -28.71
CA LEU A 243 27.12 9.59 -28.82
C LEU A 243 28.29 8.61 -29.04
N GLY A 244 28.03 7.30 -29.19
CA GLY A 244 29.05 6.29 -29.47
C GLY A 244 29.98 5.96 -28.29
N VAL A 245 29.53 6.22 -27.05
CA VAL A 245 30.32 5.98 -25.84
C VAL A 245 30.41 4.48 -25.54
N SER A 246 31.61 3.99 -25.18
CA SER A 246 31.84 2.58 -24.81
C SER A 246 31.00 2.13 -23.61
N GLU A 247 30.59 0.86 -23.57
CA GLU A 247 29.70 0.31 -22.52
C GLU A 247 30.24 0.52 -21.09
N GLY A 248 31.55 0.39 -20.90
CA GLY A 248 32.20 0.62 -19.60
C GLY A 248 32.11 2.09 -19.15
N ALA A 249 32.24 3.03 -20.08
CA ALA A 249 32.10 4.45 -19.79
C ALA A 249 30.63 4.85 -19.54
N CYS A 250 29.67 4.23 -20.24
CA CYS A 250 28.24 4.41 -19.98
C CYS A 250 27.86 3.96 -18.56
N TYR A 251 28.40 2.83 -18.10
CA TYR A 251 28.15 2.35 -16.74
C TYR A 251 28.74 3.28 -15.67
N ALA A 252 29.98 3.74 -15.85
CA ALA A 252 30.60 4.72 -14.97
C ALA A 252 29.81 6.03 -14.93
N ALA A 253 29.39 6.52 -16.09
CA ALA A 253 28.59 7.72 -16.20
C ALA A 253 27.23 7.61 -15.52
N TRP A 254 26.55 6.47 -15.63
CA TRP A 254 25.28 6.20 -14.96
C TRP A 254 25.38 6.31 -13.43
N ARG A 255 26.49 5.88 -12.84
CA ARG A 255 26.73 6.03 -11.40
C ARG A 255 26.98 7.49 -10.98
N THR A 256 27.55 8.29 -11.87
CA THR A 256 27.92 9.69 -11.57
C THR A 256 26.87 10.72 -11.95
N ILE A 257 25.93 10.40 -12.84
CA ILE A 257 25.00 11.39 -13.39
C ILE A 257 23.96 11.87 -12.37
N PHE A 258 23.53 10.99 -11.46
CA PHE A 258 22.60 11.32 -10.37
C PHE A 258 23.23 12.20 -9.27
N PRO A 259 24.44 11.89 -8.73
CA PRO A 259 25.10 12.81 -7.81
C PRO A 259 25.49 14.13 -8.49
N LEU A 260 25.89 14.10 -9.77
CA LEU A 260 26.20 15.32 -10.52
C LEU A 260 24.96 16.21 -10.69
N SER A 261 23.82 15.64 -11.11
CA SER A 261 22.58 16.41 -11.29
C SER A 261 22.09 17.01 -9.96
N ALA A 262 22.21 16.26 -8.86
CA ALA A 262 21.92 16.77 -7.52
C ALA A 262 22.86 17.92 -7.13
N ALA A 263 24.16 17.79 -7.36
CA ALA A 263 25.15 18.82 -7.08
C ALA A 263 24.90 20.10 -7.90
N VAL A 264 24.60 19.97 -9.18
CA VAL A 264 24.23 21.10 -10.06
C VAL A 264 22.96 21.78 -9.57
N GLY A 265 21.94 21.02 -9.18
CA GLY A 265 20.70 21.57 -8.62
C GLY A 265 20.94 22.35 -7.32
N ILE A 266 21.79 21.84 -6.44
CA ILE A 266 22.19 22.53 -5.20
C ILE A 266 22.96 23.81 -5.51
N ALA A 267 23.95 23.76 -6.42
CA ALA A 267 24.74 24.92 -6.82
C ALA A 267 23.85 26.01 -7.44
N TRP A 268 22.89 25.63 -8.29
CA TRP A 268 21.91 26.54 -8.87
C TRP A 268 21.03 27.21 -7.80
N LEU A 269 20.59 26.45 -6.80
CA LEU A 269 19.86 27.00 -5.66
C LEU A 269 20.69 28.04 -4.90
N PHE A 270 21.97 27.79 -4.65
CA PHE A 270 22.85 28.76 -3.99
C PHE A 270 23.11 30.00 -4.86
N LEU A 271 23.35 29.81 -6.15
CA LEU A 271 23.62 30.92 -7.08
C LEU A 271 22.41 31.85 -7.19
N THR A 272 21.21 31.29 -7.36
CA THR A 272 19.97 32.08 -7.38
C THR A 272 19.78 32.86 -6.08
N ARG A 273 20.17 32.31 -4.92
CA ARG A 273 20.19 33.09 -3.67
C ARG A 273 21.18 34.20 -3.68
N ALA A 274 22.43 33.92 -4.02
CA ALA A 274 23.46 34.95 -4.06
C ALA A 274 22.98 36.15 -4.89
N VAL A 275 22.41 35.91 -6.07
CA VAL A 275 21.85 36.97 -6.93
C VAL A 275 20.69 37.70 -6.26
N THR A 276 19.70 37.00 -5.70
CA THR A 276 18.55 37.65 -5.04
C THR A 276 18.96 38.43 -3.78
N SER A 277 19.93 37.93 -3.01
CA SER A 277 20.44 38.59 -1.81
C SER A 277 21.19 39.87 -2.17
N VAL A 278 22.01 39.84 -3.24
CA VAL A 278 22.68 41.05 -3.73
C VAL A 278 21.66 42.09 -4.22
N ALA A 279 20.63 41.66 -4.95
CA ALA A 279 19.56 42.55 -5.39
C ALA A 279 18.82 43.20 -4.20
N GLN A 280 18.46 42.42 -3.17
CA GLN A 280 17.79 42.93 -1.97
C GLN A 280 18.65 43.92 -1.18
N VAL A 281 19.95 43.65 -1.06
CA VAL A 281 20.89 44.58 -0.41
C VAL A 281 20.98 45.88 -1.21
N HIS A 282 21.06 45.79 -2.54
CA HIS A 282 21.10 46.98 -3.40
C HIS A 282 19.82 47.84 -3.25
N GLU A 283 18.64 47.22 -3.24
CA GLU A 283 17.37 47.91 -3.02
C GLU A 283 17.29 48.55 -1.63
N THR A 284 17.75 47.85 -0.58
CA THR A 284 17.75 48.37 0.79
C THR A 284 18.65 49.62 0.93
N ILE A 285 19.83 49.59 0.31
CA ILE A 285 20.75 50.74 0.30
C ILE A 285 20.09 51.91 -0.45
N ARG A 286 19.52 51.63 -1.63
CA ARG A 286 18.83 52.65 -2.43
C ARG A 286 17.70 53.32 -1.64
N ASP A 287 16.82 52.53 -1.03
CA ASP A 287 15.68 53.03 -0.26
C ASP A 287 16.12 53.84 0.97
N SER A 288 17.21 53.43 1.63
CA SER A 288 17.78 54.17 2.75
C SER A 288 18.23 55.57 2.35
N MET A 289 18.86 55.74 1.17
CA MET A 289 19.26 57.05 0.66
C MET A 289 18.06 57.92 0.27
N TYR A 290 17.02 57.35 -0.33
CA TYR A 290 15.78 58.07 -0.64
C TYR A 290 15.02 58.53 0.62
N LEU A 291 15.06 57.75 1.69
CA LEU A 291 14.49 58.11 2.99
C LEU A 291 15.23 59.27 3.66
N VAL A 292 16.56 59.30 3.55
CA VAL A 292 17.37 60.43 4.02
C VAL A 292 17.06 61.70 3.22
N GLY A 293 16.98 61.60 1.89
CA GLY A 293 16.61 62.73 1.03
C GLY A 293 15.24 63.34 1.38
N ARG A 294 14.23 62.49 1.65
CA ARG A 294 12.91 62.96 2.12
C ARG A 294 12.95 63.62 3.49
N LYS A 295 13.75 63.09 4.42
CA LYS A 295 13.89 63.70 5.75
C LYS A 295 14.55 65.07 5.69
N LEU A 296 15.57 65.28 4.84
CA LEU A 296 16.17 66.60 4.66
C LEU A 296 15.17 67.61 4.07
N HIS A 297 14.42 67.22 3.04
CA HIS A 297 13.45 68.10 2.41
C HIS A 297 12.30 68.51 3.37
N ASN A 298 11.95 67.65 4.33
CA ASN A 298 10.91 67.93 5.33
C ASN A 298 11.42 68.74 6.54
N ILE A 299 12.71 69.07 6.61
CA ILE A 299 13.30 69.96 7.65
C ILE A 299 13.53 71.37 7.06
N GLU A 300 13.65 71.49 5.73
CA GLU A 300 13.81 72.77 5.02
C GLU A 300 12.47 73.45 4.65
N SER A 301 11.32 72.80 4.90
CA SER A 301 9.96 73.35 4.75
C SER A 301 9.38 73.79 6.08
#